data_AF-A0A1I4S8V3-F1
#
_entry.id   AF-A0A1I4S8V3-F1
#
_cell.length_a   1.000
_cell.length_b   1.000
_cell.length_c   1.000
_cell.angle_alpha   90.00
_cell.angle_beta   90.00
_cell.angle_gamma   90.00
#
_symmetry.space_group_name_H-M   'P 1'
#
loop_
_entity.id
_entity.type
_entity.pdbx_description
1 polymer ?
#
loop_
_entity_poly.entity_id
_entity_poly.type
_entity_poly.pdbx_seq_one_letter_code
_entity_poly.pdbx_strand_id
1 'polypeptide(L)'
;MAADRLKAHIQALQQALAEEQGPLNPEEREQLEQLTASLEVRLLALANAEADSEPTLVDGVNLMAEEFEARHPTLAGTLRSVMQTLSDMGI
;
A
#
# COMPACT_ATOMS: atom_id res chain seq x y z
N MET A 1 13.17 11.56 0.55
CA MET A 1 13.56 10.44 1.44
C MET A 1 12.64 9.26 1.18
N ALA A 2 12.91 8.07 1.73
CA ALA A 2 12.04 6.91 1.51
C ALA A 2 10.63 7.10 2.11
N ALA A 3 10.53 7.78 3.26
CA ALA A 3 9.27 8.22 3.86
C ALA A 3 8.43 9.11 2.91
N ASP A 4 9.05 10.04 2.18
CA ASP A 4 8.32 10.90 1.23
C ASP A 4 7.75 10.09 0.06
N ARG A 5 8.46 9.06 -0.39
CA ARG A 5 7.98 8.16 -1.46
C ARG A 5 6.79 7.34 -0.96
N LEU A 6 6.90 6.75 0.23
CA LEU A 6 5.80 6.00 0.84
C LEU A 6 4.55 6.88 0.99
N LYS A 7 4.71 8.11 1.48
CA LYS A 7 3.62 9.08 1.58
C LYS A 7 2.99 9.39 0.22
N ALA A 8 3.79 9.58 -0.83
CA ALA A 8 3.28 9.81 -2.18
C ALA A 8 2.49 8.59 -2.70
N HIS A 9 2.93 7.37 -2.40
CA HIS A 9 2.20 6.16 -2.78
C HIS A 9 0.89 5.97 -2.03
N ILE A 10 0.83 6.31 -0.73
CA ILE A 10 -0.43 6.34 0.04
C ILE A 10 -1.42 7.31 -0.61
N GLN A 11 -0.96 8.50 -1.00
CA GLN A 11 -1.79 9.48 -1.70
C GLN A 11 -2.26 8.96 -3.06
N ALA A 12 -1.38 8.31 -3.82
CA ALA A 12 -1.74 7.69 -5.10
C ALA A 12 -2.78 6.57 -4.91
N LEU A 13 -2.66 5.75 -3.85
CA LEU A 13 -3.63 4.70 -3.53
C LEU A 13 -5.00 5.31 -3.22
N GLN A 14 -5.05 6.36 -2.40
CA GLN A 14 -6.28 7.08 -2.09
C GLN A 14 -6.92 7.73 -3.34
N GLN A 15 -6.11 8.27 -4.24
CA GLN A 15 -6.59 8.81 -5.52
C GLN A 15 -7.15 7.70 -6.41
N ALA A 16 -6.43 6.59 -6.57
CA ALA A 16 -6.88 5.45 -7.34
C ALA A 16 -8.20 4.88 -6.79
N LEU A 17 -8.36 4.81 -5.46
CA LEU A 17 -9.61 4.43 -4.81
C LEU A 17 -10.77 5.38 -5.11
N ALA A 18 -10.50 6.68 -5.19
CA ALA A 18 -11.50 7.69 -5.51
C ALA A 18 -11.89 7.71 -7.00
N GLU A 19 -10.93 7.36 -7.87
CA GLU A 19 -11.12 7.27 -9.33
C GLU A 19 -11.70 5.93 -9.77
N GLU A 20 -11.64 4.91 -8.91
CA GLU A 20 -12.11 3.57 -9.23
C GLU A 20 -13.61 3.58 -9.56
N GLN A 21 -13.93 3.29 -10.83
CA GLN A 21 -15.29 3.38 -11.36
C GLN A 21 -16.14 2.13 -11.04
N GLY A 22 -15.51 1.07 -10.53
CA GLY A 22 -16.15 -0.18 -10.15
C GLY A 22 -16.47 -0.25 -8.65
N PRO A 23 -17.58 -0.91 -8.25
CA PRO A 23 -17.85 -1.12 -6.84
C PRO A 23 -16.83 -2.10 -6.25
N LEU A 24 -15.97 -1.60 -5.35
CA LEU A 24 -15.22 -2.46 -4.45
C LEU A 24 -16.21 -3.22 -3.56
N ASN A 25 -15.97 -4.51 -3.38
CA ASN A 25 -16.73 -5.27 -2.41
C ASN A 25 -16.32 -4.85 -0.96
N PRO A 26 -17.12 -5.19 0.06
CA PRO A 26 -16.82 -4.77 1.43
C PRO A 26 -15.47 -5.27 1.96
N GLU A 27 -15.09 -6.48 1.59
CA GLU A 27 -13.83 -7.12 2.02
C GLU A 27 -12.63 -6.41 1.39
N GLU A 28 -12.69 -6.08 0.10
CA GLU A 28 -11.65 -5.32 -0.61
C GLU A 28 -11.46 -3.94 -0.03
N ARG A 29 -12.56 -3.25 0.27
CA ARG A 29 -12.49 -1.94 0.92
C ARG A 29 -11.83 -2.05 2.29
N GLU A 30 -12.22 -3.05 3.08
CA GLU A 30 -11.61 -3.28 4.39
C GLU A 30 -10.11 -3.59 4.28
N GLN A 31 -9.71 -4.47 3.36
CA GLN A 31 -8.30 -4.78 3.11
C GLN A 31 -7.50 -3.53 2.71
N LEU A 32 -8.05 -2.68 1.83
CA LEU A 32 -7.39 -1.45 1.37
C LEU A 32 -7.28 -0.41 2.50
N GLU A 33 -8.30 -0.30 3.35
CA GLU A 33 -8.28 0.55 4.54
C GLU A 33 -7.24 0.06 5.56
N GLN A 34 -7.19 -1.25 5.83
CA GLN A 34 -6.19 -1.86 6.71
C GLN A 34 -4.78 -1.64 6.18
N LEU A 35 -4.57 -1.86 4.87
CA LEU A 35 -3.27 -1.61 4.24
C LEU A 35 -2.87 -0.15 4.38
N THR A 36 -3.77 0.78 4.09
CA THR A 36 -3.50 2.22 4.22
C THR A 36 -3.08 2.56 5.65
N ALA A 37 -3.80 2.05 6.65
CA ALA A 37 -3.44 2.25 8.05
C ALA A 37 -2.06 1.67 8.41
N SER A 38 -1.74 0.46 7.95
CA SER A 38 -0.42 -0.15 8.15
C SER A 38 0.70 0.67 7.52
N LEU A 39 0.51 1.20 6.30
CA LEU A 39 1.48 2.07 5.64
C LEU A 39 1.66 3.41 6.39
N GLU A 40 0.59 3.97 6.96
CA GLU A 40 0.66 5.18 7.78
C GLU A 40 1.41 4.95 9.10
N VAL A 41 1.14 3.84 9.80
CA VAL A 41 1.90 3.43 10.98
C VAL A 41 3.39 3.27 10.63
N ARG A 42 3.68 2.66 9.48
CA ARG A 42 5.06 2.53 8.98
C ARG A 42 5.72 3.86 8.71
N LEU A 43 4.99 4.79 8.08
CA LEU A 43 5.47 6.14 7.82
C LEU A 43 5.83 6.88 9.12
N LEU A 44 5.04 6.71 10.18
CA LEU A 44 5.32 7.26 11.50
C LEU A 44 6.55 6.62 12.15
N ALA A 45 6.68 5.29 12.07
CA ALA A 45 7.85 4.57 12.60
C ALA A 45 9.16 5.01 11.92
N LEU A 46 9.13 5.22 10.60
CA LEU A 46 10.26 5.78 9.84
C LEU A 46 10.62 7.19 10.30
N ALA A 47 9.63 8.04 10.62
CA ALA A 47 9.87 9.38 11.14
C ALA A 47 10.49 9.38 12.54
N ASN A 48 10.17 8.37 13.36
CA ASN A 48 10.70 8.21 14.72
C ASN A 48 12.02 7.39 14.78
N ALA A 49 12.54 6.94 13.63
CA ALA A 49 13.70 6.04 13.52
C ALA A 49 13.52 4.68 14.24
N GLU A 50 12.27 4.25 14.46
CA GLU A 50 11.88 2.97 15.07
C GLU A 50 11.51 1.93 14.00
N ALA A 51 12.08 2.04 12.81
CA ALA A 51 11.70 1.23 11.66
C ALA A 51 12.25 -0.21 11.75
N ASP A 52 11.72 -1.01 12.66
CA ASP A 52 11.91 -2.47 12.63
C ASP A 52 11.31 -3.03 11.35
N SER A 53 11.92 -4.01 10.70
CA SER A 53 11.37 -4.55 9.44
C SER A 53 10.09 -5.32 9.71
N GLU A 54 8.98 -4.96 9.05
CA GLU A 54 7.74 -5.75 9.04
C GLU A 54 7.69 -6.54 7.72
N PRO A 55 8.33 -7.72 7.63
CA PRO A 55 8.35 -8.52 6.41
C PRO A 55 6.94 -8.90 5.95
N THR A 56 5.99 -8.98 6.89
CA THR A 56 4.58 -9.28 6.62
C THR A 56 3.88 -8.19 5.80
N LEU A 57 4.36 -6.95 5.80
CA LEU A 57 3.72 -5.85 5.09
C LEU A 57 3.94 -5.96 3.57
N VAL A 58 5.17 -6.30 3.14
CA VAL A 58 5.50 -6.47 1.73
C VAL A 58 4.72 -7.64 1.13
N ASP A 59 4.71 -8.76 1.84
CA ASP A 59 3.96 -9.97 1.43
C ASP A 59 2.45 -9.68 1.34
N GLY A 60 1.89 -8.95 2.32
CA GLY A 60 0.48 -8.55 2.30
C GLY A 60 0.12 -7.64 1.12
N VAL A 61 0.97 -6.64 0.83
CA VAL A 61 0.79 -5.77 -0.35
C VAL A 61 0.87 -6.57 -1.65
N ASN A 62 1.78 -7.53 -1.75
CA ASN A 62 1.91 -8.37 -2.94
C ASN A 62 0.67 -9.25 -3.15
N LEU A 63 0.16 -9.91 -2.09
CA LEU A 63 -1.05 -10.72 -2.18
C LEU A 63 -2.25 -9.90 -2.65
N MET A 64 -2.44 -8.71 -2.08
CA MET A 64 -3.51 -7.81 -2.51
C MET A 64 -3.31 -7.35 -3.96
N ALA A 65 -2.08 -7.07 -4.38
CA ALA A 65 -1.81 -6.68 -5.76
C ALA A 65 -2.20 -7.81 -6.75
N GLU A 66 -1.93 -9.07 -6.41
CA GLU A 66 -2.33 -10.23 -7.21
C GLU A 66 -3.85 -10.40 -7.26
N GLU A 67 -4.55 -10.25 -6.13
CA GLU A 67 -6.01 -10.34 -6.06
C GLU A 67 -6.73 -9.25 -6.87
N PHE A 68 -6.15 -8.05 -6.87
CA PHE A 68 -6.69 -6.88 -7.56
C PHE A 68 -6.29 -6.83 -9.04
N GLU A 69 -5.22 -7.50 -9.47
CA GLU A 69 -4.73 -7.42 -10.86
C GLU A 69 -5.80 -7.81 -11.90
N ALA A 70 -6.64 -8.80 -11.58
CA ALA A 70 -7.69 -9.26 -12.49
C ALA A 70 -8.90 -8.32 -12.58
N ARG A 71 -9.21 -7.57 -11.52
CA ARG A 71 -10.47 -6.81 -11.38
C ARG A 71 -10.27 -5.29 -11.32
N HIS A 72 -9.12 -4.86 -10.83
CA HIS A 72 -8.73 -3.49 -10.54
C HIS A 72 -7.26 -3.25 -10.91
N PRO A 73 -6.91 -3.28 -12.22
CA PRO A 73 -5.52 -3.20 -12.66
C PRO A 73 -4.81 -1.90 -12.25
N THR A 74 -5.54 -0.78 -12.13
CA THR A 74 -5.00 0.50 -11.66
C THR A 74 -4.59 0.43 -10.18
N LEU A 75 -5.44 -0.16 -9.33
CA LEU A 75 -5.13 -0.38 -7.92
C LEU A 75 -3.95 -1.34 -7.77
N ALA A 76 -3.93 -2.46 -8.50
CA ALA A 76 -2.81 -3.40 -8.48
C ALA A 76 -1.47 -2.77 -8.87
N GLY A 77 -1.45 -1.91 -9.89
CA GLY A 77 -0.25 -1.15 -10.27
C GLY A 77 0.23 -0.20 -9.17
N THR A 78 -0.70 0.42 -8.44
CA THR A 78 -0.38 1.28 -7.30
C THR A 78 0.18 0.47 -6.13
N LEU A 79 -0.41 -0.68 -5.81
CA LEU A 79 0.07 -1.60 -4.78
C LEU A 79 1.48 -2.12 -5.07
N ARG A 80 1.79 -2.49 -6.33
CA ARG A 80 3.16 -2.89 -6.72
C ARG A 80 4.18 -1.77 -6.51
N SER A 81 3.79 -0.52 -6.74
CA SER A 81 4.66 0.63 -6.51
C SER A 81 4.93 0.87 -5.01
N VAL A 82 3.91 0.65 -4.17
CA VAL A 82 4.06 0.61 -2.70
C VAL A 82 5.04 -0.50 -2.31
N MET A 83 4.83 -1.73 -2.77
CA MET A 83 5.67 -2.89 -2.50
C MET A 83 7.13 -2.63 -2.86
N GLN A 84 7.40 -2.10 -4.07
CA GLN A 84 8.77 -1.76 -4.48
C GLN A 84 9.41 -0.74 -3.53
N THR A 85 8.64 0.28 -3.12
CA THR A 85 9.13 1.29 -2.18
C THR A 85 9.44 0.71 -0.81
N LEU A 86 8.61 -0.22 -0.31
CA LEU A 86 8.87 -0.94 0.94
C LEU A 86 10.11 -1.83 0.83
N SER A 87 10.27 -2.56 -0.29
CA SER A 87 11.43 -3.42 -0.53
C SER A 87 12.72 -2.61 -0.68
N ASP A 88 12.66 -1.46 -1.36
CA ASP A 88 13.78 -0.49 -1.46
C ASP A 88 14.20 0.07 -0.09
N MET A 89 13.30 0.05 0.90
CA MET A 89 13.61 0.41 2.29
C MET A 89 14.29 -0.73 3.07
N GLY A 90 14.48 -1.90 2.46
CA GLY A 90 15.08 -3.07 3.10
C GLY A 90 14.12 -3.83 4.01
N ILE A 91 12.83 -3.75 3.72
CA ILE A 91 11.73 -4.36 4.48
C ILE A 91 11.11 -5.50 3.66
#